data_AF-A0A661HIE4-F1
#
_entry.id   AF-A0A661HIE4-F1
#
_cell.length_a   1.000
_cell.length_b   1.000
_cell.length_c   1.000
_cell.angle_alpha   90.00
_cell.angle_beta   90.00
_cell.angle_gamma   90.00
#
_symmetry.space_group_name_H-M   'P 1'
#
loop_
_entity.id
_entity.type
_entity.pdbx_description
1 polymer ?
#
loop_
_entity_poly.entity_id
_entity_poly.type
_entity_poly.pdbx_seq_one_letter_code
_entity_poly.pdbx_strand_id
1 'polypeptide(L)'
;FEGESGMLLEELYDESVNGNYTFTYENEKLDILATVQQIIEENNIAIAVSKFFHTLVEMIAVVYAPYNIPLVLSGGVFQNRVLLSLVLERFPEAIISNDIPPNDGGISLGQAVFKLVN
;
A
#
# COMPACT_ATOMS: atom_id res chain seq x y z
N PHE A 1 -12.09 -8.81 13.81
CA PHE A 1 -12.76 -7.59 13.33
C PHE A 1 -12.21 -7.24 11.94
N GLU A 2 -12.96 -6.49 11.12
CA GLU A 2 -12.43 -5.98 9.85
C GLU A 2 -11.26 -5.01 10.12
N GLY A 3 -10.15 -5.16 9.42
CA GLY A 3 -8.93 -4.35 9.62
C GLY A 3 -7.98 -4.81 10.75
N GLU A 4 -8.36 -5.80 11.56
CA GLU A 4 -7.57 -6.29 12.70
C GLU A 4 -6.17 -6.78 12.30
N SER A 5 -6.06 -7.51 11.18
CA SER A 5 -4.78 -7.99 10.68
C SER A 5 -3.86 -6.83 10.26
N GLY A 6 -4.40 -5.75 9.69
CA GLY A 6 -3.62 -4.57 9.33
C GLY A 6 -3.03 -3.89 10.56
N MET A 7 -3.83 -3.75 11.63
CA MET A 7 -3.38 -3.17 12.89
C MET A 7 -2.29 -4.02 13.56
N LEU A 8 -2.45 -5.35 13.59
CA LEU A 8 -1.45 -6.25 14.15
C LEU A 8 -0.12 -6.17 13.40
N LEU A 9 -0.15 -6.01 12.08
CA LEU A 9 1.07 -5.82 11.29
C LEU A 9 1.71 -4.44 11.55
N GLU A 10 0.93 -3.39 11.79
CA GLU A 10 1.49 -2.07 12.17
C GLU A 10 2.30 -2.13 13.45
N GLU A 11 1.84 -2.89 14.45
CA GLU A 11 2.55 -3.04 15.74
C GLU A 11 3.87 -3.80 15.63
N LEU A 12 4.03 -4.62 14.58
CA LEU A 12 5.22 -5.45 14.35
C LEU A 12 6.25 -4.80 13.42
N TYR A 13 5.96 -3.61 12.90
CA TYR A 13 6.87 -2.87 12.04
C TYR A 13 8.10 -2.37 12.81
N ASP A 14 9.28 -2.51 12.20
CA ASP A 14 10.57 -2.07 12.73
C ASP A 14 11.26 -1.19 11.69
N GLU A 15 11.36 0.11 11.99
CA GLU A 15 11.98 1.13 11.14
C GLU A 15 13.47 0.90 10.86
N SER A 16 14.16 0.07 11.68
CA SER A 16 15.57 -0.26 11.47
C SER A 16 15.78 -1.32 10.38
N VAL A 17 14.73 -2.07 10.03
CA VAL A 17 14.78 -3.07 8.97
C VAL A 17 14.77 -2.38 7.62
N ASN A 18 15.66 -2.82 6.73
CA ASN A 18 15.78 -2.29 5.38
C ASN A 18 15.50 -3.37 4.33
N GLY A 19 15.24 -2.93 3.10
CA GLY A 19 15.04 -3.80 1.95
C GLY A 19 13.60 -4.28 1.76
N ASN A 20 13.40 -5.05 0.70
CA ASN A 20 12.10 -5.56 0.24
C ASN A 20 12.25 -7.01 -0.26
N TYR A 21 11.14 -7.63 -0.62
CA TYR A 21 11.10 -8.94 -1.25
C TYR A 21 11.00 -8.82 -2.77
N THR A 22 11.45 -9.88 -3.45
CA THR A 22 11.43 -9.91 -4.92
C THR A 22 10.02 -10.17 -5.45
N PHE A 23 9.60 -9.33 -6.38
CA PHE A 23 8.41 -9.52 -7.22
C PHE A 23 8.75 -9.16 -8.66
N THR A 24 7.91 -9.57 -9.61
CA THR A 24 8.01 -9.09 -11.00
C THR A 24 6.73 -8.36 -11.41
N TYR A 25 6.87 -7.48 -12.39
CA TYR A 25 5.75 -6.76 -12.99
C TYR A 25 5.87 -6.84 -14.51
N GLU A 26 4.98 -7.62 -15.13
CA GLU A 26 4.97 -7.85 -16.56
C GLU A 26 3.52 -7.86 -17.06
N ASN A 27 3.28 -7.26 -18.23
CA ASN A 27 1.95 -7.23 -18.86
C ASN A 27 0.84 -6.76 -17.89
N GLU A 28 1.11 -5.68 -17.14
CA GLU A 28 0.21 -5.10 -16.14
C GLU A 28 -0.18 -6.03 -14.98
N LYS A 29 0.62 -7.07 -14.72
CA LYS A 29 0.39 -8.03 -13.64
C LYS A 29 1.59 -8.13 -12.72
N LEU A 30 1.32 -8.12 -11.41
CA LEU A 30 2.30 -8.42 -10.37
C LEU A 30 2.37 -9.94 -10.16
N ASP A 31 3.56 -10.52 -10.29
CA ASP A 31 3.84 -11.87 -9.78
C ASP A 31 4.49 -11.76 -8.41
N ILE A 32 3.76 -12.28 -7.41
CA ILE A 32 4.14 -12.22 -6.00
C ILE A 32 4.53 -13.59 -5.44
N LEU A 33 4.65 -14.63 -6.27
CA LEU A 33 4.94 -15.98 -5.78
C LEU A 33 6.28 -16.03 -5.04
N ALA A 34 7.29 -15.36 -5.60
CA ALA A 34 8.59 -15.22 -4.95
C ALA A 34 8.50 -14.43 -3.63
N THR A 35 7.72 -13.35 -3.58
CA THR A 35 7.45 -12.59 -2.35
C THR A 35 6.89 -13.49 -1.26
N VAL A 36 5.86 -14.29 -1.58
CA VAL A 36 5.22 -15.18 -0.60
C VAL A 36 6.20 -16.25 -0.10
N GLN A 37 6.99 -16.85 -0.99
CA GLN A 37 8.02 -17.82 -0.59
C GLN A 37 9.05 -17.20 0.36
N GLN A 38 9.57 -16.02 0.02
CA GLN A 38 10.56 -15.33 0.86
C GLN A 38 9.99 -14.91 2.22
N ILE A 39 8.71 -14.53 2.29
CA ILE A 39 8.03 -14.23 3.57
C ILE A 39 7.92 -15.48 4.44
N ILE A 40 7.59 -16.65 3.86
CA ILE A 40 7.46 -17.91 4.60
C ILE A 40 8.83 -18.38 5.14
N GLU A 41 9.90 -18.11 4.40
CA GLU A 41 11.27 -18.47 4.80
C GLU A 41 11.89 -17.49 5.82
N GLU A 42 11.30 -16.31 5.99
CA GLU A 42 11.77 -15.31 6.95
C GLU A 42 11.37 -15.71 8.38
N ASN A 43 12.38 -16.02 9.20
CA ASN A 43 12.17 -16.53 10.56
C ASN A 43 11.92 -15.40 11.57
N ASN A 44 12.29 -14.17 11.24
CA ASN A 44 12.05 -13.02 12.11
C ASN A 44 10.81 -12.25 11.65
N ILE A 45 9.76 -12.28 12.48
CA ILE A 45 8.48 -11.64 12.20
C ILE A 45 8.62 -10.13 11.94
N ALA A 46 9.43 -9.41 12.72
CA ALA A 46 9.62 -7.97 12.52
C ALA A 46 10.29 -7.68 11.16
N ILE A 47 11.27 -8.49 10.76
CA ILE A 47 11.87 -8.40 9.43
C ILE A 47 10.83 -8.71 8.36
N ALA A 48 10.03 -9.76 8.56
CA ALA A 48 9.03 -10.19 7.60
C ALA A 48 8.00 -9.12 7.32
N VAL A 49 7.44 -8.53 8.38
CA VAL A 49 6.43 -7.47 8.31
C VAL A 49 7.01 -6.19 7.72
N SER A 50 8.21 -5.79 8.14
CA SER A 50 8.82 -4.54 7.66
C SER A 50 9.18 -4.62 6.17
N LYS A 51 9.81 -5.72 5.73
CA LYS A 51 10.06 -5.94 4.30
C LYS A 51 8.77 -6.09 3.51
N PHE A 52 7.70 -6.64 4.08
CA PHE A 52 6.39 -6.70 3.43
C PHE A 52 5.86 -5.30 3.12
N PHE A 53 5.86 -4.37 4.08
CA PHE A 53 5.46 -2.98 3.83
C PHE A 53 6.31 -2.30 2.76
N HIS A 54 7.64 -2.43 2.81
CA HIS A 54 8.52 -1.88 1.76
C HIS A 54 8.23 -2.49 0.39
N THR A 55 7.91 -3.79 0.34
CA THR A 55 7.55 -4.48 -0.90
C THR A 55 6.28 -3.90 -1.51
N LEU A 56 5.27 -3.59 -0.69
CA LEU A 56 4.03 -2.95 -1.18
C LEU A 56 4.32 -1.56 -1.78
N VAL A 57 5.18 -0.77 -1.16
CA VAL A 57 5.57 0.55 -1.67
C VAL A 57 6.27 0.43 -3.02
N GLU A 58 7.19 -0.52 -3.17
CA GLU A 58 7.87 -0.75 -4.45
C GLU A 58 6.93 -1.30 -5.52
N MET A 59 5.93 -2.13 -5.15
CA MET A 59 4.89 -2.55 -6.08
C MET A 59 4.08 -1.35 -6.59
N ILE A 60 3.68 -0.43 -5.71
CA ILE A 60 3.03 0.83 -6.11
C ILE A 60 3.94 1.61 -7.05
N ALA A 61 5.23 1.73 -6.72
CA ALA A 61 6.19 2.48 -7.52
C ALA A 61 6.35 1.93 -8.94
N VAL A 62 6.50 0.61 -9.08
CA VAL A 62 6.67 -0.06 -10.36
C VAL A 62 5.41 0.04 -11.21
N VAL A 63 4.23 -0.15 -10.60
CA VAL A 63 2.94 0.00 -11.29
C VAL A 63 2.72 1.46 -11.72
N TYR A 64 3.11 2.42 -10.90
CA TYR A 64 2.88 3.85 -11.17
C TYR A 64 3.89 4.46 -12.16
N ALA A 65 5.10 3.91 -12.26
CA ALA A 65 6.21 4.42 -13.08
C ALA A 65 5.88 4.85 -14.53
N PRO A 66 5.03 4.14 -15.31
CA PRO A 66 4.73 4.55 -16.68
C PRO A 66 3.75 5.73 -16.79
N TYR A 67 3.13 6.19 -15.70
CA TYR A 67 2.09 7.20 -15.72
C TYR A 67 2.62 8.60 -15.37
N ASN A 68 2.28 9.59 -16.19
CA ASN A 68 2.60 11.00 -15.95
C ASN A 68 1.37 11.78 -15.45
N ILE A 69 0.71 11.28 -14.41
CA ILE A 69 -0.48 11.86 -13.77
C ILE A 69 -0.31 11.82 -12.25
N PRO A 70 -1.00 12.67 -11.46
CA PRO A 70 -0.88 12.63 -10.00
C PRO A 70 -1.24 11.26 -9.40
N LEU A 71 -0.45 10.79 -8.43
CA LEU A 71 -0.77 9.60 -7.63
C LEU A 71 -1.84 9.97 -6.60
N VAL A 72 -2.98 9.29 -6.63
CA VAL A 72 -4.08 9.47 -5.68
C VAL A 72 -4.25 8.20 -4.87
N LEU A 73 -4.19 8.29 -3.54
CA LEU A 73 -4.35 7.16 -2.62
C LEU A 73 -5.75 7.16 -2.02
N SER A 74 -6.44 6.04 -2.13
CA SER A 74 -7.79 5.83 -1.60
C SER A 74 -8.04 4.35 -1.34
N GLY A 75 -9.06 4.02 -0.56
CA GLY A 75 -9.31 2.67 -0.03
C GLY A 75 -8.89 2.54 1.43
N GLY A 76 -9.59 1.68 2.19
CA GLY A 76 -9.36 1.50 3.63
C GLY A 76 -7.95 1.02 3.99
N VAL A 77 -7.24 0.37 3.06
CA VAL A 77 -5.85 -0.08 3.24
C VAL A 77 -4.91 1.10 3.53
N PHE A 78 -5.15 2.28 2.97
CA PHE A 78 -4.34 3.48 3.24
C PHE A 78 -4.69 4.19 4.55
N GLN A 79 -5.57 3.61 5.38
CA GLN A 79 -5.70 4.00 6.80
C GLN A 79 -4.57 3.41 7.66
N ASN A 80 -3.85 2.41 7.13
CA ASN A 80 -2.69 1.83 7.79
C ASN A 80 -1.56 2.87 7.88
N ARG A 81 -1.18 3.25 9.10
CA ARG A 81 -0.27 4.38 9.33
C ARG A 81 1.12 4.11 8.79
N VAL A 82 1.61 2.87 8.90
CA VAL A 82 2.93 2.46 8.43
C VAL A 82 2.98 2.55 6.91
N LEU A 83 2.06 1.88 6.22
CA LEU A 83 1.99 1.90 4.76
C LEU A 83 1.82 3.32 4.22
N LEU A 84 0.89 4.10 4.78
CA LEU A 84 0.66 5.47 4.34
C LEU A 84 1.93 6.33 4.49
N SER A 85 2.61 6.24 5.62
CA SER A 85 3.83 7.03 5.87
C SER A 85 4.94 6.67 4.88
N LEU A 86 5.16 5.38 4.62
CA LEU A 86 6.18 4.92 3.67
C LEU A 86 5.85 5.31 2.22
N VAL A 87 4.57 5.27 1.83
CA VAL A 87 4.15 5.74 0.50
C VAL A 87 4.36 7.24 0.36
N LEU A 88 4.03 8.04 1.38
CA LEU A 88 4.24 9.50 1.36
C LEU A 88 5.72 9.87 1.41
N GLU A 89 6.58 9.08 2.05
CA GLU A 89 8.03 9.26 1.99
C GLU A 89 8.55 9.02 0.56
N ARG A 90 8.06 7.97 -0.11
CA ARG A 90 8.44 7.64 -1.48
C ARG A 90 7.85 8.60 -2.52
N PHE A 91 6.64 9.09 -2.26
CA PHE A 91 5.85 9.97 -3.14
C PHE A 91 5.30 11.17 -2.35
N PRO A 92 6.12 12.20 -2.07
CA PRO A 92 5.70 13.35 -1.25
C PRO A 92 4.52 14.14 -1.82
N GLU A 93 4.32 14.08 -3.14
CA GLU A 93 3.25 14.76 -3.87
C GLU A 93 1.98 13.90 -4.03
N ALA A 94 1.92 12.72 -3.42
CA ALA A 94 0.73 11.87 -3.50
C ALA A 94 -0.46 12.53 -2.80
N ILE A 95 -1.62 12.48 -3.45
CA ILE A 95 -2.86 13.10 -2.98
C ILE A 95 -3.62 12.10 -2.11
N ILE A 96 -4.01 12.55 -0.91
CA ILE A 96 -4.84 11.81 0.05
C ILE A 96 -6.12 12.59 0.36
N SER A 97 -7.19 11.88 0.70
CA SER A 97 -8.42 12.50 1.20
C SER A 97 -8.31 12.73 2.71
N ASN A 98 -8.38 14.00 3.14
CA ASN A 98 -8.32 14.37 4.56
C ASN A 98 -9.69 14.54 5.22
N ASP A 99 -10.71 14.91 4.44
CA ASP A 99 -12.04 15.25 4.96
C ASP A 99 -13.06 14.11 4.84
N ILE A 100 -12.78 13.15 3.96
CA ILE A 100 -13.65 12.00 3.68
C ILE A 100 -12.85 10.73 3.99
N PRO A 101 -13.42 9.80 4.77
CA PRO A 101 -12.72 8.56 5.07
C PRO A 101 -12.39 7.82 3.77
N PRO A 102 -11.14 7.36 3.57
CA PRO A 102 -10.76 6.67 2.35
C PRO A 102 -11.37 5.26 2.23
N ASN A 103 -12.10 4.79 3.26
CA ASN A 103 -12.77 3.50 3.25
C ASN A 103 -14.19 3.58 2.66
N ASP A 104 -14.97 2.51 2.82
CA ASP A 104 -16.30 2.36 2.27
C ASP A 104 -17.29 3.47 2.68
N GLY A 105 -17.02 4.17 3.79
CA GLY A 105 -17.77 5.35 4.20
C GLY A 105 -17.68 6.52 3.22
N GLY A 106 -16.64 6.59 2.39
CA GLY A 106 -16.42 7.64 1.39
C GLY A 106 -16.89 7.31 -0.04
N ILE A 107 -17.24 6.05 -0.31
CA ILE A 107 -17.56 5.58 -1.68
C ILE A 107 -18.77 6.30 -2.28
N SER A 108 -19.79 6.58 -1.46
CA SER A 108 -21.05 7.22 -1.90
C SER A 108 -20.82 8.60 -2.53
N LEU A 109 -19.87 9.37 -2.02
CA LEU A 109 -19.50 10.67 -2.59
C LEU A 109 -18.87 10.50 -3.98
N GLY A 110 -17.93 9.56 -4.12
CA GLY A 110 -17.30 9.27 -5.41
C GLY A 110 -18.33 8.86 -6.47
N GLN A 111 -19.32 8.04 -6.09
CA GLN A 111 -20.42 7.63 -6.95
C GLN A 111 -21.31 8.81 -7.37
N ALA A 112 -21.68 9.68 -6.43
CA ALA A 112 -22.50 10.86 -6.71
C ALA A 112 -21.79 11.83 -7.66
N VAL A 113 -20.50 12.12 -7.40
CA VAL A 113 -19.68 12.98 -8.28
C VAL A 113 -19.59 12.36 -9.66
N PHE A 114 -19.20 11.08 -9.78
CA PHE A 114 -19.09 10.40 -11.07
C PHE A 114 -20.37 10.52 -11.91
N LYS A 115 -21.54 10.44 -11.28
CA LYS A 115 -22.84 10.59 -11.95
C LYS A 115 -23.20 12.02 -12.34
N LEU A 116 -22.59 13.02 -11.71
CA LEU A 116 -22.80 14.43 -12.05
C LEU A 116 -21.86 14.91 -13.17
N VAL A 117 -20.66 14.33 -13.28
CA VAL A 117 -19.68 14.68 -14.33
C VAL A 117 -19.78 13.82 -15.60
N ASN A 118 -20.57 12.74 -15.58
CA ASN A 118 -20.86 11.88 -16.76
C ASN A 118 -22.36 11.77 -17.01
#